data_AF-A0A7L2F3Q9-F1
#
_entry.id   AF-A0A7L2F3Q9-F1
#
_cell.length_a   1.000
_cell.length_b   1.000
_cell.length_c   1.000
_cell.angle_alpha   90.00
_cell.angle_beta   90.00
_cell.angle_gamma   90.00
#
_symmetry.space_group_name_H-M   'P 1'
#
loop_
_entity.id
_entity.type
_entity.pdbx_description
1 polymer ?
#
loop_
_entity_poly.entity_id
_entity_poly.type
_entity_poly.pdbx_seq_one_letter_code
_entity_poly.pdbx_strand_id
1 'polypeptide(L)'
;ETFEVLIRLAENYTSTLFCNAYRNMAAEAAVHVQEFFTDVGLFLFGTDASTEEFVNRFFDTLFPVVYNHLINPGLTDISVEYAECLRAARRDIRPFGNIPKKAIGQVGRSLLPSRAFLQALNLGVEVINTTDHLPFSRECSRALLRMQYCPHCQGLTLSKPCLGYCLNIIRGCLADLADVDLHWQGYIQALEEFSGALSGVHSIEHVLLNFHSLVHDALVQARINGPEVSEQVNKICGPPVRKPKQSPGCSFDQNKDNQVLKMFSRDSEQTLTNRRKEFVRHLRPYRAFYGGLADQLCANELAAADGLPCWNGGDLVRSYTHRVVGSGIKAQSANPEVKVKGTDPVISQIIDKLKHVIQV
;
A
#
# COMPACT_ATOMS: atom_id res chain seq x y z
N GLU A 1 4.43 8.71 1.95
CA GLU A 1 4.65 9.92 1.11
C GLU A 1 3.63 10.11 -0.02
N THR A 2 3.72 9.47 -1.21
CA THR A 2 2.82 9.79 -2.35
C THR A 2 1.32 9.71 -2.02
N PHE A 3 0.91 8.71 -1.22
CA PHE A 3 -0.47 8.61 -0.72
C PHE A 3 -0.86 9.77 0.22
N GLU A 4 0.02 10.20 1.11
CA GLU A 4 -0.25 11.32 2.03
C GLU A 4 -0.41 12.63 1.26
N VAL A 5 0.43 12.84 0.25
CA VAL A 5 0.33 14.02 -0.62
C VAL A 5 -0.98 13.99 -1.42
N LEU A 6 -1.39 12.83 -1.94
CA LEU A 6 -2.67 12.66 -2.62
C LEU A 6 -3.86 13.02 -1.71
N ILE A 7 -3.86 12.54 -0.47
CA ILE A 7 -4.90 12.83 0.52
C ILE A 7 -4.99 14.33 0.79
N ARG A 8 -3.84 14.97 1.05
CA ARG A 8 -3.78 16.42 1.29
C ARG A 8 -4.26 17.22 0.08
N LEU A 9 -3.94 16.78 -1.15
CA LEU A 9 -4.40 17.44 -2.36
C LEU A 9 -5.93 17.34 -2.51
N ALA A 10 -6.49 16.16 -2.25
CA ALA A 10 -7.93 15.95 -2.26
C ALA A 10 -8.65 16.81 -1.20
N GLU A 11 -8.10 16.89 0.01
CA GLU A 11 -8.57 17.78 1.09
C GLU A 11 -8.58 19.24 0.64
N ASN A 12 -7.50 19.70 0.03
CA ASN A 12 -7.37 21.06 -0.48
C ASN A 12 -8.40 21.36 -1.59
N TYR A 13 -8.64 20.43 -2.52
CA TYR A 13 -9.65 20.60 -3.56
C TYR A 13 -11.08 20.65 -2.99
N THR A 14 -11.41 19.79 -2.04
CA THR A 14 -12.71 19.82 -1.37
C THR A 14 -12.89 21.08 -0.54
N SER A 15 -11.85 21.56 0.15
CA SER A 15 -11.90 22.84 0.88
C SER A 15 -12.07 24.03 -0.07
N THR A 16 -11.37 24.02 -1.20
CA THR A 16 -11.44 25.06 -2.24
C THR A 16 -12.84 25.16 -2.85
N LEU A 17 -13.55 24.03 -3.02
CA LEU A 17 -14.95 24.04 -3.45
C LEU A 17 -15.81 24.92 -2.52
N PHE A 18 -15.71 24.72 -1.21
CA PHE A 18 -16.48 25.50 -0.25
C PHE A 18 -16.06 26.98 -0.27
N CYS A 19 -14.77 27.28 -0.29
CA CYS A 19 -14.29 28.67 -0.33
C CYS A 19 -14.69 29.42 -1.62
N ASN A 20 -14.83 28.74 -2.74
CA ASN A 20 -15.18 29.38 -4.01
C ASN A 20 -16.69 29.45 -4.24
N ALA A 21 -17.39 28.33 -4.08
CA ALA A 21 -18.81 28.20 -4.45
C ALA A 21 -19.78 28.39 -3.26
N TYR A 22 -19.33 28.15 -2.02
CA TYR A 22 -20.19 28.11 -0.83
C TYR A 22 -19.56 28.86 0.37
N ARG A 23 -19.15 30.11 0.13
CA ARG A 23 -18.35 30.92 1.08
C ARG A 23 -18.94 31.03 2.49
N ASN A 24 -20.26 31.11 2.60
CA ASN A 24 -20.97 31.26 3.88
C ASN A 24 -20.89 30.03 4.79
N MET A 25 -20.60 28.86 4.24
CA MET A 25 -20.45 27.61 4.99
C MET A 25 -19.00 27.11 5.06
N ALA A 26 -18.06 27.81 4.44
CA ALA A 26 -16.71 27.29 4.25
C ALA A 26 -15.93 27.10 5.56
N ALA A 27 -16.06 28.00 6.53
CA ALA A 27 -15.38 27.88 7.82
C ALA A 27 -15.88 26.67 8.64
N GLU A 28 -17.21 26.45 8.66
CA GLU A 28 -17.81 25.30 9.35
C GLU A 28 -17.52 23.98 8.63
N ALA A 29 -17.58 23.98 7.29
CA ALA A 29 -17.32 22.79 6.48
C ALA A 29 -15.85 22.34 6.53
N ALA A 30 -14.90 23.26 6.69
CA ALA A 30 -13.47 22.96 6.67
C ALA A 30 -13.07 21.89 7.70
N VAL A 31 -13.60 21.97 8.93
CA VAL A 31 -13.31 21.00 9.99
C VAL A 31 -13.78 19.60 9.59
N HIS A 32 -14.97 19.49 9.00
CA HIS A 32 -15.54 18.21 8.57
C HIS A 32 -14.81 17.62 7.37
N VAL A 33 -14.31 18.47 6.45
CA VAL A 33 -13.47 18.03 5.33
C VAL A 33 -12.14 17.48 5.86
N GLN A 34 -11.48 18.20 6.76
CA GLN A 34 -10.22 17.77 7.37
C GLN A 34 -10.37 16.44 8.13
N GLU A 35 -11.43 16.29 8.93
CA GLU A 35 -11.72 15.07 9.66
C GLU A 35 -11.88 13.88 8.70
N PHE A 36 -12.67 14.03 7.64
CA PHE A 36 -12.88 12.98 6.64
C PHE A 36 -11.57 12.51 5.99
N PHE A 37 -10.70 13.43 5.56
CA PHE A 37 -9.42 13.05 4.93
C PHE A 37 -8.41 12.49 5.94
N THR A 38 -8.52 12.88 7.22
CA THR A 38 -7.79 12.23 8.31
C THR A 38 -8.21 10.77 8.46
N ASP A 39 -9.52 10.47 8.44
CA ASP A 39 -10.02 9.09 8.48
C ASP A 39 -9.58 8.25 7.28
N VAL A 40 -9.56 8.86 6.08
CA VAL A 40 -9.03 8.21 4.87
C VAL A 40 -7.55 7.82 5.07
N GLY A 41 -6.75 8.72 5.64
CA GLY A 41 -5.35 8.43 6.00
C GLY A 41 -5.24 7.30 7.02
N LEU A 42 -5.99 7.37 8.13
CA LEU A 42 -6.01 6.34 9.16
C LEU A 42 -6.38 4.96 8.60
N PHE A 43 -7.38 4.90 7.71
CA PHE A 43 -7.78 3.68 7.03
C PHE A 43 -6.65 3.07 6.21
N LEU A 44 -5.96 3.89 5.39
CA LEU A 44 -4.90 3.43 4.49
C LEU A 44 -3.66 2.96 5.25
N PHE A 45 -3.32 3.63 6.35
CA PHE A 45 -2.11 3.36 7.12
C PHE A 45 -2.31 2.39 8.30
N GLY A 46 -3.46 1.70 8.36
CA GLY A 46 -3.61 0.48 9.17
C GLY A 46 -4.52 0.59 10.38
N THR A 47 -5.31 1.65 10.52
CA THR A 47 -6.38 1.71 11.53
C THR A 47 -7.60 0.96 11.01
N ASP A 48 -8.25 0.14 11.84
CA ASP A 48 -9.51 -0.53 11.50
C ASP A 48 -10.69 0.45 11.56
N ALA A 49 -10.69 1.40 10.64
CA ALA A 49 -11.79 2.31 10.40
C ALA A 49 -12.76 1.72 9.36
N SER A 50 -14.05 1.92 9.52
CA SER A 50 -15.05 1.52 8.52
C SER A 50 -15.26 2.63 7.50
N THR A 51 -15.08 2.32 6.22
CA THR A 51 -15.39 3.27 5.13
C THR A 51 -16.84 3.72 5.13
N GLU A 52 -17.75 2.83 5.51
CA GLU A 52 -19.15 3.20 5.64
C GLU A 52 -19.36 4.20 6.79
N GLU A 53 -18.66 4.02 7.90
CA GLU A 53 -18.82 4.85 9.09
C GLU A 53 -18.32 6.28 8.87
N PHE A 54 -17.07 6.48 8.43
CA PHE A 54 -16.53 7.83 8.29
C PHE A 54 -17.15 8.59 7.10
N VAL A 55 -17.55 7.91 6.01
CA VAL A 55 -18.30 8.56 4.94
C VAL A 55 -19.68 8.99 5.44
N ASN A 56 -20.38 8.15 6.20
CA ASN A 56 -21.65 8.54 6.78
C ASN A 56 -21.48 9.69 7.78
N ARG A 57 -20.47 9.63 8.67
CA ARG A 57 -20.16 10.69 9.63
C ARG A 57 -19.96 12.02 8.92
N PHE A 58 -19.18 12.06 7.84
CA PHE A 58 -19.00 13.26 7.03
C PHE A 58 -20.33 13.86 6.53
N PHE A 59 -21.22 13.05 5.98
CA PHE A 59 -22.54 13.55 5.54
C PHE A 59 -23.48 13.88 6.70
N ASP A 60 -23.39 13.18 7.83
CA ASP A 60 -24.13 13.50 9.06
C ASP A 60 -23.70 14.88 9.58
N THR A 61 -22.41 15.18 9.62
CA THR A 61 -21.88 16.47 10.09
C THR A 61 -22.07 17.61 9.09
N LEU A 62 -22.07 17.30 7.79
CA LEU A 62 -22.30 18.29 6.74
C LEU A 62 -23.76 18.75 6.67
N PHE A 63 -24.73 17.89 7.03
CA PHE A 63 -26.15 18.22 6.88
C PHE A 63 -26.61 19.45 7.68
N PRO A 64 -26.28 19.63 8.98
CA PRO A 64 -26.62 20.85 9.72
C PRO A 64 -26.11 22.13 9.05
N VAL A 65 -24.87 22.10 8.55
CA VAL A 65 -24.23 23.24 7.86
C VAL A 65 -25.00 23.59 6.59
N VAL A 66 -25.31 22.57 5.78
CA VAL A 66 -26.08 22.74 4.53
C VAL A 66 -27.49 23.21 4.82
N TYR A 67 -28.12 22.68 5.87
CA TYR A 67 -29.47 23.08 6.25
C TYR A 67 -29.52 24.55 6.64
N ASN A 68 -28.60 25.01 7.49
CA ASN A 68 -28.53 26.38 7.99
C ASN A 68 -28.27 27.42 6.87
N HIS A 69 -27.43 27.06 5.90
CA HIS A 69 -26.91 28.03 4.92
C HIS A 69 -27.50 27.91 3.52
N LEU A 70 -28.06 26.76 3.15
CA LEU A 70 -28.53 26.46 1.79
C LEU A 70 -30.04 26.17 1.72
N ILE A 71 -30.59 25.45 2.70
CA ILE A 71 -31.99 24.99 2.67
C ILE A 71 -32.91 25.97 3.40
N ASN A 72 -32.53 26.37 4.63
CA ASN A 72 -33.30 27.27 5.47
C ASN A 72 -32.43 28.43 5.99
N PRO A 73 -31.96 29.31 5.07
CA PRO A 73 -31.10 30.43 5.42
C PRO A 73 -31.80 31.36 6.42
N GLY A 74 -31.24 31.43 7.63
CA GLY A 74 -31.71 32.29 8.72
C GLY A 74 -30.85 33.53 8.93
N LEU A 75 -31.40 34.53 9.62
CA LEU A 75 -30.64 35.66 10.15
C LEU A 75 -29.68 35.25 11.29
N THR A 76 -29.95 34.11 11.91
CA THR A 76 -29.27 33.56 13.08
C THR A 76 -28.93 32.08 12.85
N ASP A 77 -27.86 31.59 13.46
CA ASP A 77 -27.41 30.20 13.28
C ASP A 77 -28.29 29.23 14.06
N ILE A 78 -28.42 28.01 13.56
CA ILE A 78 -29.09 26.93 14.29
C ILE A 78 -28.36 26.62 15.60
N SER A 79 -29.13 26.35 16.65
CA SER A 79 -28.58 25.92 17.94
C SER A 79 -27.88 24.56 17.83
N VAL A 80 -26.90 24.30 18.71
CA VAL A 80 -26.17 23.02 18.77
C VAL A 80 -27.13 21.85 18.96
N GLU A 81 -28.13 22.03 19.82
CA GLU A 81 -29.14 21.02 20.12
C GLU A 81 -29.98 20.67 18.87
N TYR A 82 -30.30 21.67 18.05
CA TYR A 82 -30.99 21.47 16.78
C TYR A 82 -30.08 20.82 15.73
N ALA A 83 -28.80 21.20 15.69
CA ALA A 83 -27.82 20.58 14.80
C ALA A 83 -27.66 19.08 15.10
N GLU A 84 -27.63 18.65 16.36
CA GLU A 84 -27.58 17.22 16.70
C GLU A 84 -28.83 16.46 16.22
N CYS A 85 -30.02 17.05 16.34
CA CYS A 85 -31.23 16.44 15.79
C CYS A 85 -31.13 16.26 14.27
N LEU A 86 -30.64 17.29 13.56
CA LEU A 86 -30.41 17.20 12.12
C LEU A 86 -29.44 16.07 11.76
N ARG A 87 -28.30 15.94 12.50
CA ARG A 87 -27.35 14.84 12.30
C ARG A 87 -28.02 13.48 12.42
N ALA A 88 -28.79 13.28 13.50
CA ALA A 88 -29.51 12.03 13.74
C ALA A 88 -30.56 11.73 12.66
N ALA A 89 -31.28 12.76 12.19
CA ALA A 89 -32.36 12.62 11.21
C ALA A 89 -31.89 12.49 9.75
N ARG A 90 -30.60 12.74 9.45
CA ARG A 90 -30.06 12.77 8.08
C ARG A 90 -30.39 11.51 7.28
N ARG A 91 -30.28 10.33 7.91
CA ARG A 91 -30.47 9.04 7.24
C ARG A 91 -31.93 8.80 6.83
N ASP A 92 -32.88 9.29 7.61
CA ASP A 92 -34.31 9.14 7.32
C ASP A 92 -34.76 10.15 6.26
N ILE A 93 -34.29 11.40 6.38
CA ILE A 93 -34.64 12.51 5.49
C ILE A 93 -33.95 12.39 4.12
N ARG A 94 -32.72 11.86 4.09
CA ARG A 94 -31.89 11.71 2.88
C ARG A 94 -31.74 13.00 2.06
N PRO A 95 -31.28 14.11 2.68
CA PRO A 95 -31.19 15.42 2.02
C PRO A 95 -30.29 15.39 0.77
N PHE A 96 -29.25 14.56 0.78
CA PHE A 96 -28.29 14.39 -0.31
C PHE A 96 -28.68 13.29 -1.32
N GLY A 97 -29.90 12.75 -1.24
CA GLY A 97 -30.35 11.67 -2.12
C GLY A 97 -29.50 10.40 -2.02
N ASN A 98 -29.07 9.87 -3.16
CA ASN A 98 -28.26 8.63 -3.25
C ASN A 98 -26.74 8.85 -3.15
N ILE A 99 -26.29 10.09 -3.00
CA ILE A 99 -24.88 10.44 -3.09
C ILE A 99 -24.03 9.85 -1.95
N PRO A 100 -24.47 9.85 -0.67
CA PRO A 100 -23.73 9.18 0.39
C PRO A 100 -23.50 7.69 0.10
N LYS A 101 -24.49 6.99 -0.47
CA LYS A 101 -24.35 5.57 -0.86
C LYS A 101 -23.33 5.40 -1.99
N LYS A 102 -23.33 6.30 -2.98
CA LYS A 102 -22.32 6.31 -4.06
C LYS A 102 -20.92 6.57 -3.50
N ALA A 103 -20.78 7.50 -2.57
CA ALA A 103 -19.53 7.82 -1.90
C ALA A 103 -18.96 6.61 -1.17
N ILE A 104 -19.79 5.91 -0.37
CA ILE A 104 -19.39 4.68 0.33
C ILE A 104 -18.87 3.64 -0.68
N GLY A 105 -19.56 3.45 -1.80
CA GLY A 105 -19.14 2.52 -2.84
C GLY A 105 -17.84 2.91 -3.54
N GLN A 106 -17.67 4.18 -3.92
CA GLN A 106 -16.48 4.66 -4.64
C GLN A 106 -15.24 4.69 -3.73
N VAL A 107 -15.39 5.25 -2.51
CA VAL A 107 -14.31 5.32 -1.53
C VAL A 107 -13.94 3.92 -1.06
N GLY A 108 -14.91 3.07 -0.72
CA GLY A 108 -14.66 1.69 -0.27
C GLY A 108 -13.92 0.86 -1.30
N ARG A 109 -14.35 0.90 -2.57
CA ARG A 109 -13.71 0.14 -3.67
C ARG A 109 -12.30 0.61 -4.00
N SER A 110 -11.99 1.89 -3.76
CA SER A 110 -10.67 2.45 -4.10
C SER A 110 -9.67 2.33 -2.94
N LEU A 111 -10.12 2.44 -1.69
CA LEU A 111 -9.25 2.37 -0.52
C LEU A 111 -8.81 0.93 -0.18
N LEU A 112 -9.68 -0.07 -0.33
CA LEU A 112 -9.35 -1.46 0.04
C LEU A 112 -8.13 -2.02 -0.71
N PRO A 113 -8.07 -1.98 -2.06
CA PRO A 113 -6.88 -2.41 -2.80
C PRO A 113 -5.65 -1.55 -2.48
N SER A 114 -5.86 -0.25 -2.19
CA SER A 114 -4.77 0.66 -1.84
C SER A 114 -4.11 0.30 -0.51
N ARG A 115 -4.91 -0.09 0.49
CA ARG A 115 -4.41 -0.61 1.77
C ARG A 115 -3.68 -1.94 1.58
N ALA A 116 -4.27 -2.88 0.83
CA ALA A 116 -3.64 -4.17 0.54
C ALA A 116 -2.29 -3.99 -0.19
N PHE A 117 -2.23 -3.08 -1.16
CA PHE A 117 -0.99 -2.73 -1.86
C PHE A 117 0.09 -2.20 -0.91
N LEU A 118 -0.24 -1.25 -0.01
CA LEU A 118 0.69 -0.73 0.98
C LEU A 118 1.17 -1.79 1.97
N GLN A 119 0.26 -2.63 2.45
CA GLN A 119 0.61 -3.75 3.34
C GLN A 119 1.54 -4.75 2.64
N ALA A 120 1.24 -5.09 1.38
CA ALA A 120 2.10 -5.95 0.58
C ALA A 120 3.49 -5.34 0.38
N LEU A 121 3.61 -4.03 0.10
CA LEU A 121 4.91 -3.36 0.00
C LEU A 121 5.72 -3.48 1.30
N ASN A 122 5.09 -3.22 2.46
CA ASN A 122 5.76 -3.34 3.76
C ASN A 122 6.22 -4.77 4.04
N LEU A 123 5.39 -5.77 3.69
CA LEU A 123 5.80 -7.18 3.80
C LEU A 123 6.98 -7.50 2.89
N GLY A 124 7.02 -6.95 1.67
CA GLY A 124 8.15 -7.12 0.76
C GLY A 124 9.47 -6.64 1.37
N VAL A 125 9.44 -5.46 2.02
CA VAL A 125 10.59 -4.94 2.78
C VAL A 125 10.96 -5.86 3.93
N GLU A 126 9.99 -6.36 4.69
CA GLU A 126 10.23 -7.28 5.79
C GLU A 126 10.90 -8.58 5.31
N VAL A 127 10.40 -9.17 4.24
CA VAL A 127 10.94 -10.39 3.63
C VAL A 127 12.39 -10.17 3.22
N ILE A 128 12.67 -9.12 2.45
CA ILE A 128 14.02 -8.81 1.96
C ILE A 128 14.97 -8.55 3.14
N ASN A 129 14.57 -7.73 4.09
CA ASN A 129 15.43 -7.38 5.22
C ASN A 129 15.74 -8.61 6.07
N THR A 130 14.75 -9.49 6.26
CA THR A 130 14.97 -10.69 7.06
C THR A 130 15.85 -11.69 6.32
N THR A 131 15.62 -11.92 5.02
CA THR A 131 16.43 -12.87 4.24
C THR A 131 17.87 -12.41 4.05
N ASP A 132 18.10 -11.10 3.94
CA ASP A 132 19.44 -10.49 3.86
C ASP A 132 20.27 -10.69 5.14
N HIS A 133 19.61 -10.73 6.30
CA HIS A 133 20.26 -10.86 7.61
C HIS A 133 20.30 -12.31 8.13
N LEU A 134 19.98 -13.31 7.31
CA LEU A 134 20.00 -14.70 7.75
C LEU A 134 21.45 -15.18 7.99
N PRO A 135 21.75 -15.71 9.19
CA PRO A 135 23.08 -16.19 9.50
C PRO A 135 23.37 -17.50 8.78
N PHE A 136 24.56 -17.61 8.18
CA PHE A 136 25.03 -18.89 7.65
C PHE A 136 25.30 -19.90 8.77
N SER A 137 24.90 -21.16 8.53
CA SER A 137 25.21 -22.26 9.44
C SER A 137 26.72 -22.54 9.47
N ARG A 138 27.19 -23.16 10.56
CA ARG A 138 28.61 -23.56 10.70
C ARG A 138 29.02 -24.55 9.60
N GLU A 139 28.10 -25.44 9.22
CA GLU A 139 28.27 -26.40 8.14
C GLU A 139 28.44 -25.67 6.78
N CYS A 140 27.60 -24.66 6.52
CA CYS A 140 27.74 -23.80 5.34
C CYS A 140 29.09 -23.05 5.35
N SER A 141 29.45 -22.37 6.44
CA SER A 141 30.72 -21.64 6.52
C SER A 141 31.92 -22.55 6.25
N ARG A 142 31.92 -23.77 6.79
CA ARG A 142 32.98 -24.75 6.53
C ARG A 142 33.03 -25.17 5.06
N ALA A 143 31.88 -25.42 4.45
CA ALA A 143 31.81 -25.80 3.04
C ALA A 143 32.27 -24.67 2.11
N LEU A 144 31.86 -23.43 2.36
CA LEU A 144 32.32 -22.24 1.64
C LEU A 144 33.83 -22.06 1.74
N LEU A 145 34.40 -22.20 2.94
CA LEU A 145 35.86 -22.14 3.15
C LEU A 145 36.58 -23.24 2.36
N ARG A 146 36.05 -24.45 2.35
CA ARG A 146 36.62 -25.57 1.58
C ARG A 146 36.55 -25.34 0.07
N MET A 147 35.47 -24.73 -0.39
CA MET A 147 35.28 -24.42 -1.80
C MET A 147 36.23 -23.32 -2.28
N GLN A 148 36.36 -22.24 -1.51
CA GLN A 148 37.06 -21.03 -1.95
C GLN A 148 38.55 -21.05 -1.59
N TYR A 149 38.91 -21.52 -0.38
CA TYR A 149 40.26 -21.26 0.17
C TYR A 149 41.14 -22.51 0.33
N CYS A 150 40.58 -23.72 0.41
CA CYS A 150 41.41 -24.94 0.44
C CYS A 150 42.35 -25.13 -0.76
N PRO A 151 41.99 -24.76 -2.01
CA PRO A 151 42.94 -24.86 -3.12
C PRO A 151 44.20 -24.02 -2.89
N HIS A 152 44.04 -22.82 -2.32
CA HIS A 152 45.17 -21.94 -2.00
C HIS A 152 46.12 -22.59 -0.99
N CYS A 153 45.58 -23.33 -0.02
CA CYS A 153 46.38 -24.07 0.97
C CYS A 153 47.19 -25.21 0.33
N GLN A 154 46.76 -25.69 -0.84
CA GLN A 154 47.47 -26.71 -1.64
C GLN A 154 48.34 -26.09 -2.76
N GLY A 155 48.51 -24.77 -2.80
CA GLY A 155 49.28 -24.08 -3.83
C GLY A 155 48.52 -23.85 -5.16
N LEU A 156 47.22 -24.12 -5.19
CA LEU A 156 46.35 -23.97 -6.37
C LEU A 156 45.62 -22.61 -6.34
N THR A 157 46.35 -21.50 -6.35
CA THR A 157 45.79 -20.17 -6.08
C THR A 157 44.93 -19.56 -7.20
N LEU A 158 44.97 -20.15 -8.40
CA LEU A 158 44.20 -19.68 -9.57
C LEU A 158 43.03 -20.60 -9.93
N SER A 159 42.84 -21.71 -9.20
CA SER A 159 41.77 -22.65 -9.50
C SER A 159 40.42 -22.13 -9.01
N LYS A 160 39.41 -22.20 -9.87
CA LYS A 160 38.01 -21.98 -9.49
C LYS A 160 37.29 -23.31 -9.22
N PRO A 161 36.26 -23.33 -8.35
CA PRO A 161 35.45 -24.53 -8.12
C PRO A 161 34.71 -24.97 -9.37
N CYS A 162 34.49 -26.28 -9.50
CA CYS A 162 33.62 -26.82 -10.53
C CYS A 162 32.18 -26.34 -10.33
N LEU A 163 31.43 -26.14 -11.42
CA LEU A 163 30.04 -25.67 -11.35
C LEU A 163 29.16 -26.56 -10.47
N GLY A 164 29.19 -27.87 -10.66
CA GLY A 164 28.41 -28.81 -9.85
C GLY A 164 28.80 -28.82 -8.37
N TYR A 165 30.09 -28.60 -8.07
CA TYR A 165 30.59 -28.49 -6.70
C TYR A 165 30.08 -27.19 -6.03
N CYS A 166 30.20 -26.07 -6.75
CA CYS A 166 29.66 -24.80 -6.32
C CYS A 166 28.15 -24.88 -6.05
N LEU A 167 27.39 -25.43 -6.99
CA LEU A 167 25.94 -25.54 -6.86
C LEU A 167 25.53 -26.36 -5.64
N ASN A 168 26.18 -27.50 -5.38
CA ASN A 168 25.86 -28.29 -4.19
C ASN A 168 26.15 -27.52 -2.90
N ILE A 169 27.24 -26.76 -2.84
CA ILE A 169 27.57 -25.96 -1.65
C ILE A 169 26.59 -24.80 -1.47
N ILE A 170 26.39 -23.98 -2.51
CA ILE A 170 25.56 -22.79 -2.42
C ILE A 170 24.08 -23.15 -2.23
N ARG A 171 23.55 -24.17 -2.92
CA ARG A 171 22.17 -24.64 -2.68
C ARG A 171 21.98 -25.24 -1.28
N GLY A 172 23.00 -25.87 -0.72
CA GLY A 172 22.99 -26.32 0.67
C GLY A 172 22.99 -25.16 1.67
N CYS A 173 23.78 -24.11 1.40
CA CYS A 173 23.83 -22.89 2.20
C CYS A 173 22.54 -22.06 2.16
N LEU A 174 21.90 -21.99 0.99
CA LEU A 174 20.70 -21.18 0.73
C LEU A 174 19.41 -22.00 0.74
N ALA A 175 19.44 -23.19 1.35
CA ALA A 175 18.34 -24.15 1.30
C ALA A 175 17.04 -23.58 1.88
N ASP A 176 17.14 -22.86 3.01
CA ASP A 176 16.01 -22.18 3.64
C ASP A 176 15.45 -21.07 2.75
N LEU A 177 16.32 -20.25 2.15
CA LEU A 177 15.92 -19.16 1.27
C LEU A 177 15.24 -19.69 0.00
N ALA A 178 15.70 -20.81 -0.54
CA ALA A 178 15.10 -21.43 -1.72
C ALA A 178 13.63 -21.85 -1.50
N ASP A 179 13.24 -22.20 -0.27
CA ASP A 179 11.84 -22.54 0.05
C ASP A 179 10.93 -21.28 0.10
N VAL A 180 11.50 -20.07 0.21
CA VAL A 180 10.77 -18.80 0.10
C VAL A 180 10.32 -18.53 -1.34
N ASP A 181 11.07 -19.03 -2.33
CA ASP A 181 10.92 -18.64 -3.75
C ASP A 181 9.50 -18.83 -4.28
N LEU A 182 8.88 -20.00 -4.06
CA LEU A 182 7.52 -20.26 -4.53
C LEU A 182 6.51 -19.23 -3.99
N HIS A 183 6.64 -18.89 -2.70
CA HIS A 183 5.77 -17.94 -2.03
C HIS A 183 6.08 -16.50 -2.43
N TRP A 184 7.35 -16.17 -2.64
CA TRP A 184 7.78 -14.89 -3.20
C TRP A 184 7.22 -14.66 -4.60
N GLN A 185 7.29 -15.66 -5.49
CA GLN A 185 6.71 -15.58 -6.83
C GLN A 185 5.20 -15.28 -6.79
N GLY A 186 4.47 -15.94 -5.88
CA GLY A 186 3.04 -15.69 -5.65
C GLY A 186 2.77 -14.29 -5.09
N TYR A 187 3.59 -13.84 -4.15
CA TYR A 187 3.51 -12.49 -3.59
C TYR A 187 3.74 -11.40 -4.66
N ILE A 188 4.75 -11.56 -5.53
CA ILE A 188 5.01 -10.60 -6.61
C ILE A 188 3.82 -10.52 -7.56
N GLN A 189 3.22 -11.67 -7.88
CA GLN A 189 2.00 -11.73 -8.70
C GLN A 189 0.82 -11.00 -8.02
N ALA A 190 0.57 -11.25 -6.73
CA ALA A 190 -0.47 -10.56 -5.97
C ALA A 190 -0.23 -9.04 -5.92
N LEU A 191 1.02 -8.61 -5.75
CA LEU A 191 1.39 -7.19 -5.77
C LEU A 191 1.14 -6.54 -7.14
N GLU A 192 1.38 -7.25 -8.24
CA GLU A 192 1.02 -6.80 -9.59
C GLU A 192 -0.50 -6.64 -9.75
N GLU A 193 -1.28 -7.57 -9.20
CA GLU A 193 -2.75 -7.54 -9.23
C GLU A 193 -3.32 -6.38 -8.40
N PHE A 194 -2.84 -6.19 -7.18
CA PHE A 194 -3.20 -5.03 -6.36
C PHE A 194 -2.84 -3.73 -7.08
N SER A 195 -1.63 -3.63 -7.64
CA SER A 195 -1.22 -2.49 -8.45
C SER A 195 -2.19 -2.23 -9.61
N GLY A 196 -2.61 -3.29 -10.30
CA GLY A 196 -3.64 -3.24 -11.35
C GLY A 196 -4.96 -2.65 -10.86
N ALA A 197 -5.44 -3.08 -9.69
CA ALA A 197 -6.68 -2.60 -9.06
C ALA A 197 -6.64 -1.10 -8.69
N LEU A 198 -5.45 -0.53 -8.49
CA LEU A 198 -5.27 0.90 -8.28
C LEU A 198 -5.36 1.73 -9.58
N SER A 199 -5.69 1.12 -10.73
CA SER A 199 -5.74 1.81 -12.03
C SER A 199 -7.16 2.17 -12.46
N GLY A 200 -7.27 3.18 -13.32
CA GLY A 200 -8.52 3.55 -13.98
C GLY A 200 -9.45 4.43 -13.13
N VAL A 201 -10.73 4.43 -13.48
CA VAL A 201 -11.77 5.33 -12.92
C VAL A 201 -12.18 4.99 -11.48
N HIS A 202 -11.74 3.84 -10.97
CA HIS A 202 -11.95 3.44 -9.58
C HIS A 202 -10.65 3.50 -8.76
N SER A 203 -9.58 4.05 -9.33
CA SER A 203 -8.35 4.30 -8.60
C SER A 203 -8.58 5.29 -7.46
N ILE A 204 -7.82 5.11 -6.38
CA ILE A 204 -7.81 6.05 -5.25
C ILE A 204 -7.44 7.46 -5.69
N GLU A 205 -6.51 7.60 -6.63
CA GLU A 205 -6.12 8.89 -7.21
C GLU A 205 -7.32 9.57 -7.85
N HIS A 206 -8.07 8.85 -8.70
CA HIS A 206 -9.27 9.40 -9.33
C HIS A 206 -10.38 9.70 -8.32
N VAL A 207 -10.69 8.78 -7.41
CA VAL A 207 -11.80 8.92 -6.46
C VAL A 207 -11.56 10.06 -5.47
N LEU A 208 -10.37 10.16 -4.87
CA LEU A 208 -10.08 11.21 -3.89
C LEU A 208 -9.99 12.58 -4.57
N LEU A 209 -9.30 12.71 -5.70
CA LEU A 209 -9.19 14.00 -6.39
C LEU A 209 -10.51 14.50 -6.95
N ASN A 210 -11.49 13.62 -7.22
CA ASN A 210 -12.84 14.01 -7.65
C ASN A 210 -13.87 14.02 -6.50
N PHE A 211 -13.45 13.82 -5.26
CA PHE A 211 -14.35 13.82 -4.11
C PHE A 211 -15.07 15.17 -3.97
N HIS A 212 -14.41 16.28 -4.26
CA HIS A 212 -15.04 17.60 -4.28
C HIS A 212 -16.24 17.66 -5.24
N SER A 213 -16.18 17.04 -6.42
CA SER A 213 -17.29 17.00 -7.37
C SER A 213 -18.47 16.22 -6.80
N LEU A 214 -18.19 15.12 -6.10
CA LEU A 214 -19.23 14.35 -5.41
C LEU A 214 -19.91 15.14 -4.28
N VAL A 215 -19.14 15.93 -3.54
CA VAL A 215 -19.67 16.85 -2.52
C VAL A 215 -20.51 17.95 -3.16
N HIS A 216 -20.05 18.55 -4.26
CA HIS A 216 -20.83 19.55 -5.01
C HIS A 216 -22.18 18.97 -5.47
N ASP A 217 -22.21 17.77 -6.03
CA ASP A 217 -23.45 17.11 -6.43
C ASP A 217 -24.39 16.88 -5.24
N ALA A 218 -23.83 16.58 -4.05
CA ALA A 218 -24.60 16.43 -2.82
C ALA A 218 -25.28 17.75 -2.44
N LEU A 219 -24.54 18.85 -2.49
CA LEU A 219 -25.06 20.19 -2.21
C LEU A 219 -26.13 20.61 -3.21
N VAL A 220 -25.96 20.30 -4.49
CA VAL A 220 -26.97 20.54 -5.52
C VAL A 220 -28.24 19.73 -5.24
N GLN A 221 -28.12 18.44 -4.91
CA GLN A 221 -29.27 17.60 -4.54
C GLN A 221 -29.99 18.11 -3.30
N ALA A 222 -29.25 18.52 -2.26
CA ALA A 222 -29.83 19.11 -1.06
C ALA A 222 -30.60 20.40 -1.35
N ARG A 223 -30.11 21.21 -2.30
CA ARG A 223 -30.81 22.42 -2.77
C ARG A 223 -32.14 22.07 -3.43
N ILE A 224 -32.13 21.08 -4.33
CA ILE A 224 -33.31 20.63 -5.09
C ILE A 224 -34.36 20.07 -4.14
N ASN A 225 -33.94 19.25 -3.18
CA ASN A 225 -34.83 18.63 -2.19
C ASN A 225 -35.22 19.57 -1.04
N GLY A 226 -34.73 20.82 -1.03
CA GLY A 226 -34.85 21.75 0.08
C GLY A 226 -36.27 21.92 0.66
N PRO A 227 -37.33 22.10 -0.16
CA PRO A 227 -38.69 22.22 0.34
C PRO A 227 -39.18 20.97 1.07
N GLU A 228 -39.00 19.79 0.48
CA GLU A 228 -39.40 18.50 1.08
C GLU A 228 -38.58 18.21 2.35
N VAL A 229 -37.28 18.45 2.30
CA VAL A 229 -36.37 18.31 3.44
C VAL A 229 -36.81 19.21 4.59
N SER A 230 -37.18 20.46 4.32
CA SER A 230 -37.64 21.39 5.36
C SER A 230 -38.92 20.93 6.04
N GLU A 231 -39.87 20.38 5.27
CA GLU A 231 -41.10 19.81 5.83
C GLU A 231 -40.81 18.60 6.73
N GLN A 232 -39.95 17.69 6.27
CA GLN A 232 -39.56 16.50 7.03
C GLN A 232 -38.77 16.87 8.29
N VAL A 233 -37.84 17.82 8.21
CA VAL A 233 -37.11 18.36 9.36
C VAL A 233 -38.08 18.94 10.38
N ASN A 234 -39.08 19.74 9.97
CA ASN A 234 -40.06 20.29 10.89
C ASN A 234 -40.91 19.20 11.57
N LYS A 235 -41.18 18.09 10.89
CA LYS A 235 -41.90 16.94 11.48
C LYS A 235 -41.04 16.19 12.51
N ILE A 236 -39.74 16.05 12.28
CA ILE A 236 -38.84 15.24 13.11
C ILE A 236 -38.22 16.06 14.25
N CYS A 237 -37.65 17.23 13.93
CA CYS A 237 -36.91 18.09 14.85
C CYS A 237 -37.71 19.29 15.36
N GLY A 238 -38.89 19.56 14.80
CA GLY A 238 -39.66 20.76 15.12
C GLY A 238 -39.12 22.05 14.46
N PRO A 239 -39.67 23.21 14.81
CA PRO A 239 -39.25 24.49 14.23
C PRO A 239 -37.81 24.83 14.64
N PRO A 240 -37.03 25.51 13.76
CA PRO A 240 -35.64 25.81 14.01
C PRO A 240 -35.45 26.73 15.22
N VAL A 241 -34.67 26.25 16.20
CA VAL A 241 -34.22 27.05 17.35
C VAL A 241 -32.91 27.73 16.97
N ARG A 242 -32.90 29.07 16.92
CA ARG A 242 -31.74 29.86 16.44
C ARG A 242 -31.07 30.69 17.55
N LYS A 243 -29.75 30.87 17.46
CA LYS A 243 -28.91 31.69 18.37
C LYS A 243 -28.14 32.78 17.57
N PRO A 244 -27.72 33.90 18.21
CA PRO A 244 -27.01 34.99 17.53
C PRO A 244 -25.72 34.52 16.85
N LYS A 245 -25.44 35.03 15.64
CA LYS A 245 -24.33 34.61 14.78
C LYS A 245 -22.96 34.84 15.41
N GLN A 246 -22.08 33.85 15.27
CA GLN A 246 -20.62 34.01 15.36
C GLN A 246 -20.01 33.30 14.16
N SER A 247 -19.63 34.04 13.12
CA SER A 247 -18.94 33.46 11.97
C SER A 247 -17.67 34.26 11.69
N PRO A 248 -16.47 33.67 11.85
CA PRO A 248 -15.26 34.22 11.28
C PRO A 248 -15.26 34.03 9.76
N GLY A 249 -14.65 34.97 9.03
CA GLY A 249 -14.37 34.77 7.61
C GLY A 249 -13.22 33.77 7.40
N CYS A 250 -13.22 33.07 6.26
CA CYS A 250 -12.09 32.22 5.87
C CYS A 250 -10.81 33.05 5.65
N SER A 251 -9.73 32.70 6.34
CA SER A 251 -8.36 33.08 5.95
C SER A 251 -7.65 31.86 5.36
N PHE A 252 -7.51 31.84 4.04
CA PHE A 252 -6.70 30.82 3.34
C PHE A 252 -5.30 31.39 3.09
N ASP A 253 -4.27 30.74 3.64
CA ASP A 253 -2.87 31.10 3.39
C ASP A 253 -2.42 30.56 2.02
N GLN A 254 -2.80 31.27 0.94
CA GLN A 254 -2.51 30.86 -0.45
C GLN A 254 -1.00 30.66 -0.75
N ASN A 255 -0.11 31.18 0.10
CA ASN A 255 1.34 31.14 -0.13
C ASN A 255 2.00 29.79 0.19
N LYS A 256 1.43 28.94 1.05
CA LYS A 256 2.00 27.61 1.34
C LYS A 256 1.57 26.53 0.35
N ASP A 257 0.37 26.64 -0.24
CA ASP A 257 -0.19 25.59 -1.10
C ASP A 257 -0.01 25.83 -2.61
N ASN A 258 0.28 27.07 -3.05
CA ASN A 258 0.72 27.33 -4.43
C ASN A 258 2.02 26.58 -4.80
N GLN A 259 2.81 26.19 -3.81
CA GLN A 259 4.00 25.35 -3.99
C GLN A 259 3.62 23.88 -4.23
N VAL A 260 2.58 23.37 -3.55
CA VAL A 260 2.06 22.00 -3.69
C VAL A 260 1.30 21.84 -5.01
N LEU A 261 0.43 22.81 -5.36
CA LEU A 261 -0.29 22.86 -6.64
C LEU A 261 0.67 22.98 -7.84
N LYS A 262 1.74 23.80 -7.73
CA LYS A 262 2.80 23.87 -8.75
C LYS A 262 3.64 22.61 -8.84
N MET A 263 3.75 21.82 -7.76
CA MET A 263 4.47 20.54 -7.76
C MET A 263 3.75 19.48 -8.60
N PHE A 264 2.40 19.50 -8.63
CA PHE A 264 1.60 18.57 -9.44
C PHE A 264 1.28 19.05 -10.86
N SER A 265 1.24 20.36 -11.11
CA SER A 265 1.10 20.87 -12.48
C SER A 265 2.38 20.74 -13.32
N ARG A 266 3.51 20.28 -12.75
CA ARG A 266 4.80 20.28 -13.44
C ARG A 266 5.50 18.93 -13.59
N ASP A 267 5.00 17.82 -13.06
CA ASP A 267 5.55 16.49 -13.37
C ASP A 267 4.46 15.42 -13.44
N SER A 268 4.14 14.99 -14.66
CA SER A 268 3.43 13.73 -14.86
C SER A 268 4.19 12.54 -14.23
N GLU A 269 5.52 12.64 -14.06
CA GLU A 269 6.38 11.64 -13.44
C GLU A 269 6.10 11.38 -11.94
N GLN A 270 5.47 12.32 -11.21
CA GLN A 270 5.25 12.18 -9.76
C GLN A 270 3.89 11.58 -9.36
N THR A 271 3.02 11.26 -10.32
CA THR A 271 1.70 10.66 -10.03
C THR A 271 1.83 9.28 -9.38
N LEU A 272 0.89 8.94 -8.51
CA LEU A 272 0.82 7.60 -7.89
C LEU A 272 0.79 6.52 -8.96
N THR A 273 0.03 6.77 -10.03
CA THR A 273 -0.08 5.89 -11.20
C THR A 273 1.28 5.55 -11.82
N ASN A 274 2.15 6.53 -12.02
CA ASN A 274 3.44 6.32 -12.69
C ASN A 274 4.46 5.65 -11.77
N ARG A 275 4.62 6.15 -10.54
CA ARG A 275 5.53 5.55 -9.54
C ARG A 275 5.21 4.08 -9.29
N ARG A 276 3.92 3.74 -9.17
CA ARG A 276 3.47 2.36 -8.99
C ARG A 276 3.82 1.48 -10.19
N LYS A 277 3.55 1.94 -11.42
CA LYS A 277 3.87 1.19 -12.65
C LYS A 277 5.37 0.96 -12.79
N GLU A 278 6.16 1.99 -12.52
CA GLU A 278 7.61 1.94 -12.57
C GLU A 278 8.16 0.96 -11.54
N PHE A 279 7.67 1.02 -10.29
CA PHE A 279 8.07 0.09 -9.24
C PHE A 279 7.82 -1.37 -9.63
N VAL A 280 6.60 -1.69 -10.07
CA VAL A 280 6.23 -3.04 -10.51
C VAL A 280 7.11 -3.52 -11.67
N ARG A 281 7.40 -2.64 -12.64
CA ARG A 281 8.29 -2.94 -13.77
C ARG A 281 9.70 -3.32 -13.31
N HIS A 282 10.24 -2.59 -12.33
CA HIS A 282 11.58 -2.87 -11.78
C HIS A 282 11.62 -4.10 -10.88
N LEU A 283 10.51 -4.44 -10.23
CA LEU A 283 10.43 -5.60 -9.34
C LEU A 283 10.30 -6.92 -10.10
N ARG A 284 9.60 -6.92 -11.25
CA ARG A 284 9.30 -8.13 -12.04
C ARG A 284 10.50 -9.03 -12.35
N PRO A 285 11.70 -8.53 -12.73
CA PRO A 285 12.87 -9.37 -12.97
C PRO A 285 13.31 -10.19 -11.75
N TYR A 286 13.00 -9.73 -10.54
CA TYR A 286 13.35 -10.38 -9.28
C TYR A 286 12.31 -11.39 -8.79
N ARG A 287 11.34 -11.75 -9.63
CA ARG A 287 10.29 -12.72 -9.29
C ARG A 287 10.85 -14.08 -8.89
N ALA A 288 11.89 -14.56 -9.57
CA ALA A 288 12.55 -15.85 -9.29
C ALA A 288 13.91 -15.69 -8.58
N PHE A 289 14.07 -14.59 -7.82
CA PHE A 289 15.34 -14.24 -7.20
C PHE A 289 15.85 -15.34 -6.25
N TYR A 290 15.01 -15.78 -5.30
CA TYR A 290 15.43 -16.74 -4.28
C TYR A 290 15.72 -18.13 -4.85
N GLY A 291 14.97 -18.56 -5.86
CA GLY A 291 15.17 -19.85 -6.53
C GLY A 291 16.39 -19.86 -7.44
N GLY A 292 16.74 -18.72 -8.03
CA GLY A 292 17.85 -18.57 -8.98
C GLY A 292 19.18 -18.11 -8.37
N LEU A 293 19.20 -17.67 -7.12
CA LEU A 293 20.37 -17.02 -6.51
C LEU A 293 21.62 -17.93 -6.52
N ALA A 294 21.46 -19.21 -6.17
CA ALA A 294 22.59 -20.15 -6.14
C ALA A 294 23.20 -20.35 -7.54
N ASP A 295 22.35 -20.52 -8.54
CA ASP A 295 22.74 -20.71 -9.92
C ASP A 295 23.43 -19.47 -10.49
N GLN A 296 22.90 -18.27 -10.20
CA GLN A 296 23.48 -17.00 -10.64
C GLN A 296 24.87 -16.75 -10.01
N LEU A 297 25.02 -16.95 -8.70
CA LEU A 297 26.31 -16.79 -8.00
C LEU A 297 27.36 -17.76 -8.55
N CYS A 298 26.98 -19.03 -8.74
CA CYS A 298 27.91 -20.03 -9.25
C CYS A 298 28.28 -19.79 -10.71
N ALA A 299 27.31 -19.52 -11.58
CA ALA A 299 27.56 -19.36 -13.01
C ALA A 299 28.33 -18.07 -13.35
N ASN A 300 28.05 -16.97 -12.64
CA ASN A 300 28.59 -15.66 -13.00
C ASN A 300 29.88 -15.30 -12.26
N GLU A 301 30.04 -15.76 -11.01
CA GLU A 301 31.13 -15.25 -10.14
C GLU A 301 32.07 -16.36 -9.69
N LEU A 302 31.53 -17.44 -9.14
CA LEU A 302 32.29 -18.40 -8.34
C LEU A 302 32.90 -19.54 -9.16
N ALA A 303 32.15 -20.16 -10.06
CA ALA A 303 32.59 -21.38 -10.73
C ALA A 303 33.56 -21.12 -11.90
N ALA A 304 34.34 -22.15 -12.23
CA ALA A 304 35.11 -22.20 -13.47
C ALA A 304 34.16 -22.26 -14.68
N ALA A 305 34.58 -21.65 -15.79
CA ALA A 305 33.87 -21.79 -17.06
C ALA A 305 33.92 -23.24 -17.56
N ASP A 306 32.91 -23.62 -18.35
CA ASP A 306 32.77 -24.98 -18.85
C ASP A 306 34.02 -25.44 -19.65
N GLY A 307 34.45 -26.67 -19.39
CA GLY A 307 35.60 -27.29 -20.07
C GLY A 307 36.99 -26.96 -19.48
N LEU A 308 37.08 -26.01 -18.56
CA LEU A 308 38.33 -25.73 -17.84
C LEU A 308 38.54 -26.71 -16.67
N PRO A 309 39.79 -27.08 -16.34
CA PRO A 309 40.10 -27.78 -15.10
C PRO A 309 39.61 -26.97 -13.89
N CYS A 310 38.96 -27.64 -12.95
CA CYS A 310 38.28 -26.99 -11.84
C CYS A 310 38.48 -27.76 -10.52
N TRP A 311 38.32 -27.07 -9.40
CA TRP A 311 38.44 -27.63 -8.06
C TRP A 311 37.15 -28.35 -7.63
N ASN A 312 37.25 -29.60 -7.17
CA ASN A 312 36.09 -30.38 -6.71
C ASN A 312 35.99 -30.53 -5.18
N GLY A 313 36.85 -29.86 -4.41
CA GLY A 313 36.93 -30.02 -2.95
C GLY A 313 38.05 -30.93 -2.46
N GLY A 314 38.77 -31.61 -3.36
CA GLY A 314 39.92 -32.45 -3.05
C GLY A 314 41.13 -32.20 -3.96
N ASP A 315 40.89 -32.14 -5.28
CA ASP A 315 41.93 -31.99 -6.31
C ASP A 315 41.42 -31.16 -7.52
N LEU A 316 42.33 -30.83 -8.43
CA LEU A 316 41.98 -30.32 -9.77
C LEU A 316 41.50 -31.46 -10.66
N VAL A 317 40.29 -31.32 -11.20
CA VAL A 317 39.65 -32.32 -12.05
C VAL A 317 39.11 -31.71 -13.34
N ARG A 318 38.79 -32.57 -14.30
CA ARG A 318 38.10 -32.16 -15.55
C ARG A 318 36.62 -31.86 -15.31
N SER A 319 35.98 -32.56 -14.38
CA SER A 319 34.58 -32.37 -14.06
C SER A 319 34.26 -32.90 -12.66
N TYR A 320 33.22 -32.32 -12.06
CA TYR A 320 32.65 -32.78 -10.81
C TYR A 320 31.76 -34.01 -11.04
N THR A 321 31.96 -35.07 -10.25
CA THR A 321 31.36 -36.39 -10.49
C THR A 321 30.14 -36.70 -9.63
N HIS A 322 29.97 -36.04 -8.49
CA HIS A 322 28.80 -36.27 -7.65
C HIS A 322 27.55 -35.63 -8.29
N ARG A 323 26.39 -36.22 -7.98
CA ARG A 323 25.10 -35.67 -8.39
C ARG A 323 24.92 -34.25 -7.84
N VAL A 324 24.44 -33.35 -8.69
CA VAL A 324 24.02 -32.01 -8.27
C VAL A 324 22.61 -32.09 -7.71
N VAL A 325 22.41 -31.70 -6.46
CA VAL A 325 21.10 -31.69 -5.81
C VAL A 325 20.29 -30.46 -6.19
N GLY A 326 18.96 -30.58 -6.10
CA GLY A 326 18.04 -29.46 -6.33
C GLY A 326 18.08 -28.42 -5.21
N SER A 327 17.29 -27.36 -5.36
CA SER A 327 17.12 -26.30 -4.36
C SER A 327 16.07 -26.67 -3.29
N GLY A 328 16.08 -25.96 -2.17
CA GLY A 328 15.13 -26.15 -1.06
C GLY A 328 15.53 -27.25 -0.07
N ILE A 329 14.97 -27.20 1.14
CA ILE A 329 15.38 -28.05 2.28
C ILE A 329 15.22 -29.54 1.95
N LYS A 330 14.10 -29.91 1.30
CA LYS A 330 13.79 -31.31 0.96
C LYS A 330 14.88 -31.94 0.06
N ALA A 331 15.40 -31.16 -0.88
CA ALA A 331 16.42 -31.64 -1.82
C ALA A 331 17.80 -31.83 -1.15
N GLN A 332 18.07 -31.13 -0.03
CA GLN A 332 19.37 -31.18 0.63
C GLN A 332 19.64 -32.46 1.42
N SER A 333 18.63 -33.32 1.62
CA SER A 333 18.80 -34.61 2.29
C SER A 333 19.84 -35.52 1.61
N ALA A 334 20.03 -35.36 0.30
CA ALA A 334 21.01 -36.09 -0.50
C ALA A 334 22.26 -35.27 -0.85
N ASN A 335 22.47 -34.10 -0.24
CA ASN A 335 23.58 -33.21 -0.58
C ASN A 335 24.91 -33.79 -0.06
N PRO A 336 25.91 -34.04 -0.94
CA PRO A 336 27.20 -34.59 -0.53
C PRO A 336 28.10 -33.58 0.19
N GLU A 337 27.88 -32.27 0.00
CA GLU A 337 28.80 -31.22 0.45
C GLU A 337 28.37 -30.50 1.71
N VAL A 338 27.06 -30.36 1.94
CA VAL A 338 26.51 -29.59 3.08
C VAL A 338 25.42 -30.38 3.77
N LYS A 339 25.53 -30.51 5.10
CA LYS A 339 24.47 -31.07 5.94
C LYS A 339 23.55 -29.95 6.42
N VAL A 340 22.28 -30.02 6.04
CA VAL A 340 21.29 -28.98 6.37
C VAL A 340 20.34 -29.47 7.46
N LYS A 341 20.10 -28.62 8.47
CA LYS A 341 19.35 -28.94 9.69
C LYS A 341 17.94 -28.36 9.67
N GLY A 342 17.13 -28.79 8.70
CA GLY A 342 15.71 -28.41 8.60
C GLY A 342 15.48 -26.91 8.34
N THR A 343 14.21 -26.51 8.32
CA THR A 343 13.80 -25.14 7.99
C THR A 343 13.99 -24.19 9.17
N ASP A 344 14.55 -23.01 8.93
CA ASP A 344 14.64 -21.94 9.93
C ASP A 344 13.24 -21.43 10.36
N PRO A 345 12.98 -21.25 11.67
CA PRO A 345 11.67 -20.81 12.16
C PRO A 345 11.30 -19.39 11.70
N VAL A 346 12.27 -18.49 11.53
CA VAL A 346 12.04 -17.13 11.04
C VAL A 346 11.63 -17.17 9.57
N ILE A 347 12.27 -18.01 8.76
CA ILE A 347 11.86 -18.24 7.37
C ILE A 347 10.45 -18.83 7.29
N SER A 348 10.12 -19.78 8.18
CA SER A 348 8.78 -20.36 8.25
C SER A 348 7.72 -19.29 8.51
N GLN A 349 7.99 -18.36 9.44
CA GLN A 349 7.09 -17.25 9.75
C GLN A 349 6.89 -16.31 8.55
N ILE A 350 7.95 -16.00 7.80
CA ILE A 350 7.85 -15.16 6.60
C ILE A 350 7.06 -15.84 5.50
N ILE A 351 7.28 -17.13 5.28
CA ILE A 351 6.51 -17.93 4.34
C ILE A 351 5.01 -17.85 4.67
N ASP A 352 4.64 -17.93 5.94
CA ASP A 352 3.24 -17.85 6.34
C ASP A 352 2.65 -16.44 6.14
N LYS A 353 3.43 -15.38 6.37
CA LYS A 353 3.02 -14.01 6.03
C LYS A 353 2.82 -13.82 4.51
N LEU A 354 3.72 -14.36 3.69
CA LEU A 354 3.59 -14.34 2.22
C LEU A 354 2.32 -15.07 1.78
N LYS A 355 2.04 -16.25 2.34
CA LYS A 355 0.80 -16.99 2.05
C LYS A 355 -0.44 -16.20 2.42
N HIS A 356 -0.44 -15.50 3.56
CA HIS A 356 -1.58 -14.69 3.98
C HIS A 356 -1.89 -13.60 2.96
N VAL A 357 -0.89 -12.83 2.52
CA VAL A 357 -1.10 -11.75 1.53
C VAL A 357 -1.57 -12.26 0.17
N ILE A 358 -1.18 -13.48 -0.22
CA ILE A 358 -1.65 -14.11 -1.47
C ILE A 358 -3.16 -14.45 -1.42
N GLN A 359 -3.72 -14.61 -0.22
CA GLN A 359 -5.12 -15.00 -0.01
C GLN A 359 -6.06 -13.81 0.25
N VAL A 360 -5.52 -12.63 0.52
CA VAL A 360 -6.25 -11.36 0.70
C VAL A 360 -6.61 -10.78 -0.67
#